data_AF-A0A935SAM9-F1
#
_entry.id   AF-A0A935SAM9-F1
#
_cell.length_a   1.000
_cell.length_b   1.000
_cell.length_c   1.000
_cell.angle_alpha   90.00
_cell.angle_beta   90.00
_cell.angle_gamma   90.00
#
_symmetry.space_group_name_H-M   'P 1'
#
loop_
_entity.id
_entity.type
_entity.pdbx_description
1 polymer ?
#
loop_
_entity_poly.entity_id
_entity_poly.type
_entity_poly.pdbx_seq_one_letter_code
_entity_poly.pdbx_strand_id
1 'polypeptide(L)'
;MLHLPIERLAELVDGGATPAEREHLLVCVSCARELEAYRRLVVMAGDEHRRIAPPLTDWDSLGSRLRAEGLVTSGVEAATGAAPVRRRPNPVLEVMRRAAAVVVLVGGGAVLGRMTTGMPVVDAVAFRPNAPMQGDLAASPGAAPTTLAGNSGEGFATSQEALASLDLAQRQYEQAATWLASHDTSSSELAPEQYRTRLAALDRTAQTMQEAMRDAPSDPYINQYYLATLSAREQTLRRLGTTLPVGNRLGSF
;
A
#
# COMPACT_ATOMS: atom_id res chain seq x y z
N MET A 1 -14.50 -49.35 -4.93
CA MET A 1 -14.54 -48.29 -5.97
C MET A 1 -13.43 -47.31 -5.67
N LEU A 2 -12.69 -46.87 -6.69
CA LEU A 2 -11.66 -45.85 -6.51
C LEU A 2 -12.34 -44.48 -6.39
N HIS A 3 -11.94 -43.69 -5.40
CA HIS A 3 -12.42 -42.32 -5.20
C HIS A 3 -11.86 -41.40 -6.28
N LEU A 4 -12.56 -40.29 -6.55
CA LEU A 4 -11.98 -39.22 -7.36
C LEU A 4 -10.79 -38.58 -6.62
N PRO A 5 -9.74 -38.16 -7.34
CA PRO A 5 -8.66 -37.39 -6.75
C PRO A 5 -9.17 -36.05 -6.22
N ILE A 6 -8.52 -35.54 -5.18
CA ILE A 6 -8.94 -34.36 -4.44
C ILE A 6 -8.91 -33.09 -5.30
N GLU A 7 -7.93 -33.01 -6.20
CA GLU A 7 -7.78 -31.93 -7.19
C GLU A 7 -8.98 -31.91 -8.14
N ARG A 8 -9.44 -33.10 -8.56
CA ARG A 8 -10.61 -33.19 -9.43
C ARG A 8 -11.89 -32.78 -8.70
N LEU A 9 -12.05 -33.15 -7.43
CA LEU A 9 -13.19 -32.70 -6.62
C LEU A 9 -13.22 -31.17 -6.46
N ALA A 10 -12.05 -30.52 -6.36
CA ALA A 10 -11.96 -29.06 -6.34
C ALA A 10 -12.37 -28.44 -7.69
N GLU A 11 -11.86 -28.96 -8.81
CA GLU A 11 -12.23 -28.49 -10.15
C GLU A 11 -13.73 -28.61 -10.44
N LEU A 12 -14.40 -29.62 -9.89
CA LEU A 12 -15.84 -29.84 -10.07
C LEU A 12 -16.72 -28.72 -9.50
N VAL A 13 -16.21 -27.93 -8.55
CA VAL A 13 -16.95 -26.82 -7.96
C VAL A 13 -17.18 -25.70 -8.99
N ASP A 14 -16.17 -25.40 -9.80
CA ASP A 14 -16.21 -24.31 -10.78
C ASP A 14 -16.48 -24.81 -12.21
N GLY A 15 -15.91 -25.96 -12.58
CA GLY A 15 -15.94 -26.51 -13.94
C GLY A 15 -17.08 -27.49 -14.24
N GLY A 16 -17.83 -27.91 -13.21
CA GLY A 16 -18.95 -28.86 -13.34
C GLY A 16 -18.54 -30.32 -13.61
N ALA A 17 -19.47 -31.24 -13.37
CA ALA A 17 -19.23 -32.68 -13.44
C ALA A 17 -19.64 -33.30 -14.77
N THR A 18 -18.75 -34.14 -15.32
CA THR A 18 -19.06 -34.99 -16.47
C THR A 18 -20.14 -36.02 -16.12
N PRO A 19 -20.80 -36.65 -17.11
CA PRO A 19 -21.85 -37.64 -16.84
C PRO A 19 -21.40 -38.82 -15.98
N ALA A 20 -20.18 -39.35 -16.22
CA ALA A 20 -19.62 -40.46 -15.46
C ALA A 20 -19.29 -40.07 -14.00
N GLU A 21 -18.81 -38.84 -13.79
CA GLU A 21 -18.53 -38.32 -12.45
C GLU A 21 -19.83 -38.09 -11.67
N ARG A 22 -20.90 -37.65 -12.33
CA ARG A 22 -22.23 -37.55 -11.69
C ARG A 22 -22.75 -38.90 -11.24
N GLU A 23 -22.61 -39.93 -12.06
CA GLU A 23 -22.98 -41.30 -11.69
C GLU A 23 -22.15 -41.79 -10.49
N HIS A 24 -20.85 -41.52 -10.48
CA HIS A 24 -20.00 -41.83 -9.34
C HIS A 24 -20.44 -41.10 -8.05
N LEU A 25 -20.73 -39.80 -8.13
CA LEU A 25 -21.15 -39.00 -6.97
C LEU A 25 -22.49 -39.43 -6.39
N LEU A 26 -23.37 -40.05 -7.17
CA LEU A 26 -24.62 -40.63 -6.67
C LEU A 26 -24.39 -41.92 -5.85
N VAL A 27 -23.30 -42.63 -6.11
CA VAL A 27 -22.98 -43.91 -5.46
C VAL A 27 -21.97 -43.72 -4.31
N CYS A 28 -21.03 -42.78 -4.44
CA CYS A 28 -19.93 -42.58 -3.49
C CYS A 28 -20.21 -41.44 -2.49
N VAL A 29 -20.64 -41.81 -1.28
CA VAL A 29 -20.99 -40.84 -0.21
C VAL A 29 -19.81 -40.01 0.26
N SER A 30 -18.57 -40.55 0.27
CA SER A 30 -17.40 -39.78 0.70
C SER A 30 -17.07 -38.65 -0.29
N CYS A 31 -16.98 -38.95 -1.58
CA CYS A 31 -16.73 -37.95 -2.62
C CYS A 31 -17.85 -36.89 -2.68
N ALA A 32 -19.11 -37.30 -2.48
CA ALA A 32 -20.23 -36.36 -2.38
C ALA A 32 -20.10 -35.42 -1.17
N ARG A 33 -19.69 -35.93 0.00
CA ARG A 33 -19.46 -35.11 1.21
C ARG A 33 -18.29 -34.15 1.03
N GLU A 34 -17.22 -34.59 0.41
CA GLU A 34 -16.04 -33.75 0.13
C GLU A 34 -16.37 -32.63 -0.86
N LEU A 35 -17.09 -32.93 -1.94
CA LEU A 35 -17.56 -31.91 -2.89
C LEU A 35 -18.44 -30.86 -2.21
N GLU A 36 -19.32 -31.28 -1.30
CA GLU A 36 -20.16 -30.36 -0.54
C GLU A 36 -19.36 -29.53 0.48
N ALA A 37 -18.26 -30.07 1.02
CA ALA A 37 -17.34 -29.29 1.83
C ALA A 37 -16.66 -28.20 0.99
N TYR A 38 -16.18 -28.51 -0.21
CA TYR A 38 -15.58 -27.52 -1.11
C TYR A 38 -16.56 -26.43 -1.54
N ARG A 39 -17.81 -26.79 -1.87
CA ARG A 39 -18.86 -25.81 -2.20
C ARG A 39 -19.11 -24.83 -1.06
N ARG A 40 -19.19 -25.32 0.18
CA ARG A 40 -19.36 -24.46 1.36
C ARG A 40 -18.17 -23.53 1.58
N LEU A 41 -16.95 -24.00 1.36
CA LEU A 41 -15.75 -23.15 1.44
C LEU A 41 -15.79 -22.01 0.42
N VAL A 42 -16.18 -22.28 -0.83
CA VAL A 42 -16.30 -21.26 -1.88
C VAL A 42 -17.38 -20.23 -1.54
N VAL A 43 -18.53 -20.66 -1.02
CA VAL A 43 -19.60 -19.75 -0.57
C VAL A 43 -19.10 -18.84 0.55
N MET A 44 -18.46 -19.41 1.59
CA MET A 44 -17.90 -18.61 2.70
C MET A 44 -16.83 -17.63 2.23
N ALA A 45 -15.94 -18.04 1.33
CA ALA A 45 -14.93 -17.16 0.75
C ALA A 45 -15.57 -16.00 -0.04
N GLY A 46 -16.63 -16.28 -0.81
CA GLY A 46 -17.39 -15.26 -1.52
C GLY A 46 -18.13 -14.28 -0.60
N ASP A 47 -18.68 -14.77 0.51
CA ASP A 47 -19.31 -13.92 1.54
C ASP A 47 -18.30 -13.02 2.22
N GLU A 48 -17.13 -13.57 2.60
CA GLU A 48 -16.07 -12.79 3.23
C GLU A 48 -15.49 -11.74 2.27
N HIS A 49 -15.30 -12.10 1.01
CA HIS A 49 -14.85 -11.16 -0.02
C HIS A 49 -15.79 -9.95 -0.12
N ARG A 50 -17.11 -10.16 -0.10
CA ARG A 50 -18.11 -9.08 -0.12
C ARG A 50 -18.10 -8.20 1.14
N ARG A 51 -17.68 -8.75 2.29
CA ARG A 51 -17.61 -8.00 3.57
C ARG A 51 -16.41 -7.07 3.63
N ILE A 52 -15.26 -7.50 3.10
CA ILE A 52 -14.00 -6.73 3.16
C ILE A 52 -14.05 -5.52 2.23
N ALA A 53 -14.60 -5.66 1.02
CA ALA A 53 -14.83 -4.56 0.09
C ALA A 53 -15.89 -4.95 -0.97
N PRO A 54 -16.61 -3.98 -1.55
CA PRO A 54 -17.38 -4.23 -2.77
C PRO A 54 -16.43 -4.82 -3.84
N PRO A 55 -16.84 -5.90 -4.53
CA PRO A 55 -15.96 -6.55 -5.48
C PRO A 55 -15.55 -5.56 -6.57
N LEU A 56 -14.24 -5.49 -6.86
CA LEU A 56 -13.66 -4.72 -7.97
C LEU A 56 -14.05 -5.30 -9.35
N THR A 57 -15.06 -6.16 -9.41
CA THR A 57 -15.35 -7.06 -10.52
C THR A 57 -16.02 -6.38 -11.71
N ASP A 58 -16.43 -5.12 -11.58
CA ASP A 58 -16.85 -4.39 -12.76
C ASP A 58 -15.67 -3.59 -13.32
N TRP A 59 -14.87 -4.28 -14.14
CA TRP A 59 -13.76 -3.68 -14.87
C TRP A 59 -14.23 -2.57 -15.82
N ASP A 60 -15.50 -2.55 -16.25
CA ASP A 60 -16.02 -1.43 -17.03
C ASP A 60 -16.20 -0.20 -16.15
N SER A 61 -16.68 -0.38 -14.91
CA SER A 61 -16.77 0.71 -13.93
C SER A 61 -15.39 1.25 -13.55
N LEU A 62 -14.41 0.38 -13.30
CA LEU A 62 -13.04 0.78 -12.96
C LEU A 62 -12.32 1.36 -14.17
N GLY A 63 -12.47 0.76 -15.34
CA GLY A 63 -11.87 1.25 -16.58
C GLY A 63 -12.38 2.64 -16.94
N SER A 64 -13.66 2.94 -16.70
CA SER A 64 -14.19 4.29 -16.92
C SER A 64 -13.53 5.33 -16.01
N ARG A 65 -13.37 5.00 -14.72
CA ARG A 65 -12.69 5.87 -13.74
C ARG A 65 -11.19 6.01 -14.03
N LEU A 66 -10.51 4.92 -14.34
CA LEU A 66 -9.09 4.91 -14.65
C LEU A 66 -8.77 5.67 -15.96
N ARG A 67 -9.67 5.64 -16.95
CA ARG A 67 -9.57 6.51 -18.15
C ARG A 67 -9.84 7.97 -17.81
N ALA A 68 -10.84 8.26 -16.97
CA ALA A 68 -11.12 9.62 -16.51
C ALA A 68 -9.98 10.21 -15.67
N GLU A 69 -9.29 9.38 -14.90
CA GLU A 69 -8.10 9.72 -14.11
C GLU A 69 -6.81 9.71 -14.95
N GLY A 70 -6.88 9.41 -16.25
CA GLY A 70 -5.75 9.45 -17.19
C GLY A 70 -4.72 8.31 -17.03
N LEU A 71 -5.03 7.30 -16.22
CA LEU A 71 -4.16 6.17 -15.93
C LEU A 71 -4.15 5.11 -17.05
N VAL A 72 -5.17 5.12 -17.92
CA VAL A 72 -5.26 4.26 -19.12
C VAL A 72 -5.33 5.14 -20.36
N THR A 73 -4.29 5.09 -21.20
CA THR A 73 -4.31 5.77 -22.49
C THR A 73 -5.15 4.94 -23.47
N SER A 74 -6.17 5.55 -24.07
CA SER A 74 -6.87 4.92 -25.19
C SER A 74 -5.92 4.93 -26.38
N GLY A 75 -5.31 3.77 -26.68
CA GLY A 75 -4.31 3.57 -27.74
C GLY A 75 -4.74 3.89 -29.18
N VAL A 76 -5.87 4.55 -29.38
CA VAL A 76 -6.32 5.05 -30.69
C VAL A 76 -5.56 6.33 -31.10
N GLU A 77 -5.09 7.14 -30.15
CA GLU A 77 -4.32 8.36 -30.51
C GLU A 77 -2.84 8.08 -30.80
N ALA A 78 -2.33 6.89 -30.47
CA ALA A 78 -0.95 6.50 -30.78
C ALA A 78 -0.78 5.94 -32.22
N ALA A 79 -1.87 5.62 -32.92
CA ALA A 79 -1.82 4.91 -34.21
C ALA A 79 -2.09 5.78 -35.46
N THR A 80 -2.58 7.01 -35.31
CA THR A 80 -2.68 7.95 -36.45
C THR A 80 -1.54 8.96 -36.39
N GLY A 81 -0.44 8.63 -37.07
CA GLY A 81 0.68 9.52 -37.36
C GLY A 81 0.29 10.69 -38.27
N ALA A 82 -0.55 11.59 -37.79
CA ALA A 82 -0.76 12.91 -38.38
C ALA A 82 -0.14 13.93 -37.44
N ALA A 83 1.09 14.36 -37.76
CA ALA A 83 1.78 15.42 -37.05
C ALA A 83 0.88 16.67 -36.96
N PRO A 84 0.58 17.22 -35.78
CA PRO A 84 -0.16 18.46 -35.69
C PRO A 84 0.69 19.60 -36.25
N VAL A 85 0.19 20.25 -37.31
CA VAL A 85 0.75 21.50 -37.83
C VAL A 85 0.80 22.51 -36.70
N ARG A 86 2.00 22.79 -36.20
CA ARG A 86 2.26 23.85 -35.20
C ARG A 86 1.81 25.20 -35.77
N ARG A 87 0.61 25.66 -35.42
CA ARG A 87 0.31 27.10 -35.43
C ARG A 87 1.15 27.73 -34.33
N ARG A 88 2.13 28.56 -34.71
CA ARG A 88 2.88 29.40 -33.76
C ARG A 88 1.88 30.27 -32.97
N PRO A 89 1.76 30.11 -31.64
CA PRO A 89 0.98 31.05 -30.84
C PRO A 89 1.78 32.34 -30.68
N ASN A 90 1.07 33.47 -30.75
CA ASN A 90 1.64 34.80 -30.62
C ASN A 90 1.99 35.06 -29.14
N PRO A 91 3.27 35.27 -28.76
CA PRO A 91 3.74 35.24 -27.37
C PRO A 91 3.10 36.32 -26.49
N VAL A 92 2.55 37.38 -27.09
CA VAL A 92 1.90 38.49 -26.36
C VAL A 92 0.55 38.06 -25.75
N LEU A 93 -0.17 37.14 -26.39
CA LEU A 93 -1.50 36.70 -25.93
C LEU A 93 -1.41 35.67 -24.78
N GLU A 94 -0.34 34.87 -24.74
CA GLU A 94 -0.07 33.91 -23.66
C GLU A 94 0.36 34.60 -22.36
N VAL A 95 1.11 35.70 -22.46
CA VAL A 95 1.51 36.49 -21.29
C VAL A 95 0.29 37.19 -20.66
N MET A 96 -0.65 37.71 -21.47
CA MET A 96 -1.90 38.30 -20.95
C MET A 96 -2.82 37.27 -20.26
N ARG A 97 -2.91 36.04 -20.78
CA ARG A 97 -3.70 34.97 -20.13
C ARG A 97 -3.10 34.49 -18.82
N ARG A 98 -1.77 34.46 -18.69
CA ARG A 98 -1.09 34.12 -17.44
C ARG A 98 -1.24 35.21 -16.38
N ALA A 99 -1.32 36.48 -16.77
CA ALA A 99 -1.56 37.59 -15.85
C ALA A 99 -2.99 37.54 -15.22
N ALA A 100 -4.01 37.16 -15.99
CA ALA A 100 -5.38 37.04 -15.47
C ALA A 100 -5.55 35.89 -14.46
N ALA A 101 -4.84 34.77 -14.64
CA ALA A 101 -4.90 33.64 -13.71
C ALA A 101 -4.24 33.95 -12.35
N VAL A 102 -3.18 34.76 -12.33
CA VAL A 102 -2.50 35.16 -11.09
C VAL A 102 -3.34 36.14 -10.27
N VAL A 103 -4.07 37.06 -10.91
CA VAL A 103 -4.97 37.99 -10.20
C VAL A 103 -6.16 37.27 -9.56
N VAL A 104 -6.69 36.23 -10.20
CA VAL A 104 -7.79 35.42 -9.62
C VAL A 104 -7.29 34.50 -8.51
N LEU A 105 -6.10 33.88 -8.65
CA LEU A 105 -5.57 32.97 -7.63
C LEU A 105 -5.05 33.70 -6.38
N VAL A 106 -4.46 34.89 -6.54
CA VAL A 106 -3.98 35.72 -5.42
C VAL A 106 -5.12 36.54 -4.79
N GLY A 107 -6.11 36.98 -5.58
CA GLY A 107 -7.28 37.69 -5.07
C GLY A 107 -8.31 36.80 -4.36
N GLY A 108 -8.47 35.54 -4.79
CA GLY A 108 -9.46 34.62 -4.22
C GLY A 108 -9.00 33.90 -2.95
N GLY A 109 -7.70 33.57 -2.84
CA GLY A 109 -7.20 32.73 -1.74
C GLY A 109 -6.96 33.47 -0.42
N ALA A 110 -6.74 34.79 -0.44
CA ALA A 110 -6.37 35.56 0.76
C ALA A 110 -7.56 36.04 1.60
N VAL A 111 -8.79 36.04 1.06
CA VAL A 111 -9.96 36.64 1.74
C VAL A 111 -10.70 35.64 2.62
N LEU A 112 -10.77 34.35 2.26
CA LEU A 112 -11.52 33.37 3.07
C LEU A 112 -10.75 32.81 4.27
N GLY A 113 -9.40 32.84 4.26
CA GLY A 113 -8.59 32.21 5.31
C GLY A 113 -8.32 33.08 6.55
N ARG A 114 -8.68 34.37 6.54
CA ARG A 114 -8.16 35.35 7.51
C ARG A 114 -9.23 36.12 8.30
N MET A 115 -10.52 35.83 8.08
CA MET A 115 -11.59 36.28 8.99
C MET A 115 -11.53 35.61 10.37
N THR A 116 -10.69 34.59 10.57
CA THR A 116 -10.47 33.93 11.88
C THR A 116 -9.34 34.56 12.71
N THR A 117 -8.59 35.52 12.18
CA THR A 117 -7.45 36.14 12.90
C THR A 117 -7.46 37.66 12.71
N GLY A 118 -8.28 38.36 13.50
CA GLY A 118 -8.55 39.79 13.35
C GLY A 118 -7.31 40.71 13.42
N MET A 119 -6.70 41.00 12.26
CA MET A 119 -5.69 42.05 12.08
C MET A 119 -6.07 43.02 10.95
N PRO A 120 -5.77 44.33 11.08
CA PRO A 120 -6.19 45.36 10.12
C PRO A 120 -5.34 45.36 8.83
N VAL A 121 -6.01 45.60 7.70
CA VAL A 121 -5.57 45.37 6.30
C VAL A 121 -4.62 46.46 5.74
N VAL A 122 -4.24 47.46 6.54
CA VAL A 122 -3.57 48.67 6.02
C VAL A 122 -2.08 48.51 5.71
N ASP A 123 -1.40 47.45 6.17
CA ASP A 123 0.03 47.20 5.85
C ASP A 123 0.25 46.25 4.66
N ALA A 124 -0.80 45.65 4.10
CA ALA A 124 -0.66 44.61 3.08
C ALA A 124 -0.50 45.13 1.65
N VAL A 125 -0.58 46.44 1.41
CA VAL A 125 -0.55 47.03 0.06
C VAL A 125 0.49 48.15 -0.03
N ALA A 126 1.75 47.82 0.26
CA ALA A 126 2.89 48.64 -0.11
C ALA A 126 3.83 47.86 -1.04
N PHE A 127 3.38 47.58 -2.27
CA PHE A 127 4.25 47.05 -3.32
C PHE A 127 4.77 48.22 -4.17
N ARG A 128 6.05 48.59 -3.98
CA ARG A 128 6.82 49.46 -4.90
C ARG A 128 7.39 48.60 -6.04
N PRO A 129 7.17 48.92 -7.32
CA PRO A 129 7.81 48.22 -8.43
C PRO A 129 8.99 49.04 -8.99
N ASN A 130 10.23 48.57 -8.77
CA ASN A 130 11.40 48.63 -9.68
C ASN A 130 12.73 48.64 -8.91
N ALA A 131 13.50 47.54 -9.01
CA ALA A 131 14.96 47.55 -8.98
C ALA A 131 15.48 46.22 -9.60
N PRO A 132 16.47 46.23 -10.50
CA PRO A 132 17.06 45.01 -11.05
C PRO A 132 18.33 44.56 -10.29
N MET A 133 18.47 43.23 -10.21
CA MET A 133 19.69 42.40 -10.17
C MET A 133 20.60 42.35 -8.91
N GLN A 134 21.05 41.10 -8.66
CA GLN A 134 22.19 40.61 -7.84
C GLN A 134 22.01 40.38 -6.33
N GLY A 135 22.31 39.14 -5.89
CA GLY A 135 22.60 38.80 -4.49
C GLY A 135 22.39 37.33 -4.14
N ASP A 136 23.44 36.71 -3.60
CA ASP A 136 23.60 35.31 -3.15
C ASP A 136 22.63 34.80 -2.06
N LEU A 137 22.48 33.45 -2.06
CA LEU A 137 22.32 32.49 -0.96
C LEU A 137 21.53 32.88 0.31
N ALA A 138 20.42 32.17 0.55
CA ALA A 138 20.11 31.61 1.88
C ALA A 138 19.07 30.47 1.77
N ALA A 139 19.53 29.24 1.98
CA ALA A 139 18.67 28.09 2.23
C ALA A 139 17.90 28.30 3.55
N SER A 140 16.58 28.14 3.50
CA SER A 140 15.74 28.10 4.70
C SER A 140 15.65 26.65 5.19
N PRO A 141 16.07 26.32 6.43
CA PRO A 141 15.95 24.98 6.97
C PRO A 141 14.53 24.80 7.51
N GLY A 142 13.71 24.00 6.84
CA GLY A 142 12.40 23.64 7.39
C GLY A 142 11.36 23.12 6.41
N ALA A 143 11.57 23.26 5.09
CA ALA A 143 10.70 22.61 4.12
C ALA A 143 11.11 21.15 3.97
N ALA A 144 10.55 20.27 4.79
CA ALA A 144 10.56 18.84 4.52
C ALA A 144 10.00 18.63 3.11
N PRO A 145 10.73 17.99 2.19
CA PRO A 145 10.16 17.68 0.89
C PRO A 145 9.05 16.67 1.14
N THR A 146 7.80 17.08 0.94
CA THR A 146 6.68 16.15 0.78
C THR A 146 6.86 15.48 -0.57
N THR A 147 7.80 14.53 -0.65
CA THR A 147 7.83 13.57 -1.75
C THR A 147 6.65 12.64 -1.54
N LEU A 148 5.52 12.96 -2.16
CA LEU A 148 4.53 11.93 -2.48
C LEU A 148 5.30 10.81 -3.19
N ALA A 149 5.30 9.61 -2.60
CA ALA A 149 5.76 8.42 -3.28
C ALA A 149 4.77 8.12 -4.41
N GLY A 150 4.97 8.76 -5.55
CA GLY A 150 4.43 8.25 -6.80
C GLY A 150 5.22 6.99 -7.13
N ASN A 151 4.52 5.89 -7.37
CA ASN A 151 5.10 4.78 -8.13
C ASN A 151 5.39 5.31 -9.54
N SER A 152 6.52 5.99 -9.71
CA SER A 152 7.06 6.33 -11.02
C SER A 152 7.42 5.00 -11.67
N GLY A 153 6.50 4.48 -12.49
CA GLY A 153 6.62 3.24 -13.25
C GLY A 153 7.69 3.29 -14.36
N GLU A 154 8.73 4.10 -14.17
CA GLU A 154 9.93 4.12 -14.99
C GLU A 154 10.92 3.13 -14.35
N GLY A 155 11.33 2.12 -15.10
CA GLY A 155 12.29 1.13 -14.62
C GLY A 155 13.62 1.79 -14.22
N PHE A 156 14.34 1.17 -13.29
CA PHE A 156 15.64 1.67 -12.82
C PHE A 156 16.69 1.62 -13.93
N ALA A 157 17.46 2.68 -14.11
CA ALA A 157 18.55 2.73 -15.09
C ALA A 157 19.79 1.96 -14.61
N THR A 158 19.97 1.82 -13.28
CA THR A 158 21.11 1.11 -12.67
C THR A 158 20.70 0.32 -11.43
N SER A 159 21.50 -0.68 -11.06
CA SER A 159 21.32 -1.44 -9.81
C SER A 159 21.50 -0.57 -8.56
N GLN A 160 22.40 0.42 -8.62
CA GLN A 160 22.63 1.36 -7.51
C GLN A 160 21.40 2.24 -7.27
N GLU A 161 20.73 2.67 -8.32
CA GLU A 161 19.46 3.42 -8.24
C GLU A 161 18.34 2.55 -7.63
N ALA A 162 18.24 1.28 -8.02
CA ALA A 162 17.29 0.34 -7.43
C ALA A 162 17.56 0.07 -5.94
N LEU A 163 18.83 -0.02 -5.53
CA LEU A 163 19.18 -0.18 -4.12
C LEU A 163 18.87 1.09 -3.32
N ALA A 164 19.11 2.27 -3.89
CA ALA A 164 18.78 3.54 -3.25
C ALA A 164 17.27 3.74 -3.10
N SER A 165 16.47 3.32 -4.09
CA SER A 165 15.00 3.38 -4.02
C SER A 165 14.45 2.40 -2.98
N LEU A 166 15.04 1.20 -2.85
CA LEU A 166 14.68 0.23 -1.83
C LEU A 166 14.95 0.77 -0.41
N ASP A 167 16.13 1.36 -0.18
CA ASP A 167 16.48 1.95 1.11
C ASP A 167 15.58 3.15 1.49
N LEU A 168 15.22 3.97 0.50
CA LEU A 168 14.24 5.05 0.69
C LEU A 168 12.86 4.49 1.06
N ALA A 169 12.39 3.46 0.34
CA ALA A 169 11.10 2.83 0.60
C ALA A 169 11.06 2.18 1.99
N GLN A 170 12.15 1.55 2.43
CA GLN A 170 12.25 0.99 3.76
C GLN A 170 12.13 2.08 4.84
N ARG A 171 12.86 3.19 4.69
CA ARG A 171 12.77 4.32 5.63
C ARG A 171 11.37 4.92 5.66
N GLN A 172 10.70 5.03 4.51
CA GLN A 172 9.33 5.53 4.42
C GLN A 172 8.34 4.59 5.11
N TYR A 173 8.50 3.27 4.93
CA TYR A 173 7.70 2.26 5.62
C TYR A 173 7.88 2.34 7.14
N GLU A 174 9.12 2.44 7.62
CA GLU A 174 9.43 2.56 9.05
C GLU A 174 8.81 3.81 9.68
N GLN A 175 8.86 4.94 8.97
CA GLN A 175 8.22 6.19 9.40
C GLN A 175 6.69 6.05 9.47
N ALA A 176 6.08 5.49 8.42
CA ALA A 176 4.64 5.29 8.36
C ALA A 176 4.16 4.32 9.46
N ALA A 177 4.88 3.22 9.69
CA ALA A 177 4.58 2.27 10.74
C ALA A 177 4.67 2.90 12.14
N THR A 178 5.67 3.75 12.38
CA THR A 178 5.82 4.47 13.65
C THR A 178 4.69 5.47 13.89
N TRP A 179 4.31 6.21 12.85
CA TRP A 179 3.18 7.13 12.91
C TRP A 179 1.87 6.38 13.18
N LEU A 180 1.65 5.25 12.50
CA LEU A 180 0.44 4.46 12.71
C LEU A 180 0.38 3.90 14.14
N ALA A 181 1.51 3.40 14.66
CA ALA A 181 1.60 2.90 16.02
C ALA A 181 1.34 3.98 17.09
N SER A 182 1.66 5.26 16.82
CA SER A 182 1.37 6.35 17.77
C SER A 182 -0.08 6.85 17.71
N HIS A 183 -0.80 6.57 16.63
CA HIS A 183 -2.20 6.97 16.43
C HIS A 183 -3.20 5.81 16.62
N ASP A 184 -2.71 4.58 16.79
CA ASP A 184 -3.55 3.42 17.10
C ASP A 184 -3.95 3.41 18.59
N THR A 185 -5.10 4.02 18.88
CA THR A 185 -5.71 4.05 20.22
C THR A 185 -6.55 2.81 20.52
N SER A 186 -6.80 1.93 19.54
CA SER A 186 -7.61 0.72 19.67
C SER A 186 -6.85 -0.48 20.25
N SER A 187 -5.51 -0.39 20.26
CA SER A 187 -4.60 -1.47 20.61
C SER A 187 -4.50 -1.78 22.11
N SER A 188 -5.00 -0.93 23.01
CA SER A 188 -4.82 -1.11 24.46
C SER A 188 -5.50 -2.36 25.04
N GLU A 189 -6.67 -2.76 24.55
CA GLU A 189 -7.41 -3.92 25.10
C GLU A 189 -6.96 -5.26 24.50
N LEU A 190 -6.52 -5.25 23.23
CA LEU A 190 -6.07 -6.43 22.50
C LEU A 190 -4.55 -6.65 22.60
N ALA A 191 -3.80 -5.73 23.22
CA ALA A 191 -2.34 -5.75 23.27
C ALA A 191 -1.75 -7.10 23.74
N PRO A 192 -2.22 -7.74 24.84
CA PRO A 192 -1.65 -9.01 25.29
C PRO A 192 -1.82 -10.15 24.26
N GLU A 193 -3.00 -10.27 23.63
CA GLU A 193 -3.26 -11.31 22.63
C GLU A 193 -2.52 -11.05 21.31
N GLN A 194 -2.39 -9.78 20.92
CA GLN A 194 -1.57 -9.38 19.77
C GLN A 194 -0.09 -9.73 20.00
N TYR A 195 0.45 -9.50 21.19
CA TYR A 195 1.82 -9.89 21.53
C TYR A 195 2.01 -11.42 21.56
N ARG A 196 1.03 -12.19 22.05
CA ARG A 196 1.06 -13.66 22.01
C ARG A 196 1.05 -14.19 20.57
N THR A 197 0.18 -13.63 19.74
CA THR A 197 0.09 -14.00 18.32
C THR A 197 1.37 -13.64 17.56
N ARG A 198 1.92 -12.46 17.82
CA ARG A 198 3.22 -12.05 17.27
C ARG A 198 4.34 -12.98 17.72
N LEU A 199 4.36 -13.39 18.99
CA LEU A 199 5.37 -14.31 19.51
C LEU A 199 5.28 -15.66 18.80
N ALA A 200 4.08 -16.23 18.67
CA ALA A 200 3.87 -17.49 17.95
C ALA A 200 4.28 -17.40 16.47
N ALA A 201 4.06 -16.26 15.82
CA ALA A 201 4.55 -16.02 14.47
C ALA A 201 6.07 -15.96 14.40
N LEU A 202 6.72 -15.24 15.33
CA LEU A 202 8.18 -15.13 15.41
C LEU A 202 8.83 -16.49 15.68
N ASP A 203 8.24 -17.32 16.55
CA ASP A 203 8.72 -18.67 16.83
C ASP A 203 8.66 -19.55 15.58
N ARG A 204 7.56 -19.49 14.81
CA ARG A 204 7.44 -20.20 13.54
C ARG A 204 8.50 -19.74 12.53
N THR A 205 8.73 -18.43 12.40
CA THR A 205 9.77 -17.93 11.50
C THR A 205 11.17 -18.35 11.94
N ALA A 206 11.46 -18.36 13.24
CA ALA A 206 12.74 -18.82 13.75
C ALA A 206 12.98 -20.31 13.43
N GLN A 207 11.94 -21.14 13.55
CA GLN A 207 12.00 -22.55 13.17
C GLN A 207 12.28 -22.74 11.67
N THR A 208 11.56 -22.01 10.81
CA THR A 208 11.79 -22.06 9.36
C THR A 208 13.20 -21.58 8.98
N MET A 209 13.71 -20.54 9.64
CA MET A 209 15.08 -20.07 9.41
C MET A 209 16.12 -21.08 9.90
N GLN A 210 15.87 -21.81 10.99
CA GLN A 210 16.75 -22.91 11.42
C GLN A 210 16.80 -24.06 10.41
N GLU A 211 15.67 -24.40 9.80
CA GLU A 211 15.63 -25.37 8.70
C GLU A 211 16.45 -24.87 7.51
N ALA A 212 16.24 -23.62 7.09
CA ALA A 212 17.02 -23.00 6.02
C ALA A 212 18.54 -22.94 6.33
N MET A 213 18.93 -22.69 7.58
CA MET A 213 20.34 -22.72 8.00
C MET A 213 20.95 -24.13 7.96
N ARG A 214 20.16 -25.20 8.14
CA ARG A 214 20.66 -26.57 7.98
C ARG A 214 21.00 -26.86 6.53
N ASP A 215 20.20 -26.33 5.61
CA ASP A 215 20.40 -26.51 4.17
C ASP A 215 21.51 -25.59 3.62
N ALA A 216 21.66 -24.39 4.17
CA ALA A 216 22.66 -23.39 3.76
C ALA A 216 23.42 -22.78 4.95
N PRO A 217 24.34 -23.53 5.61
CA PRO A 217 24.98 -23.11 6.86
C PRO A 217 25.96 -21.93 6.71
N SER A 218 26.44 -21.66 5.50
CA SER A 218 27.39 -20.58 5.21
C SER A 218 26.73 -19.34 4.59
N ASP A 219 25.40 -19.26 4.55
CA ASP A 219 24.72 -18.07 4.04
C ASP A 219 24.69 -16.95 5.10
N PRO A 220 25.35 -15.80 4.86
CA PRO A 220 25.38 -14.70 5.82
C PRO A 220 24.02 -14.02 6.01
N TYR A 221 23.15 -14.02 4.99
CA TYR A 221 21.83 -13.37 5.07
C TYR A 221 20.87 -14.17 5.93
N ILE A 222 20.81 -15.50 5.74
CA ILE A 222 19.94 -16.35 6.56
C ILE A 222 20.31 -16.23 8.04
N ASN A 223 21.61 -16.21 8.36
CA ASN A 223 22.08 -16.00 9.72
C ASN A 223 21.66 -14.61 10.26
N GLN A 224 21.80 -13.55 9.46
CA GLN A 224 21.37 -12.20 9.87
C GLN A 224 19.86 -12.14 10.15
N TYR A 225 19.03 -12.72 9.29
CA TYR A 225 17.57 -12.77 9.48
C TYR A 225 17.18 -13.61 10.69
N TYR A 226 17.88 -14.71 10.96
CA TYR A 226 17.67 -15.51 12.16
C TYR A 226 17.95 -14.71 13.44
N LEU A 227 19.10 -14.05 13.51
CA LEU A 227 19.45 -13.21 14.66
C LEU A 227 18.50 -12.03 14.84
N ALA A 228 18.09 -11.38 13.75
CA ALA A 228 17.08 -10.32 13.78
C ALA A 228 15.75 -10.83 14.35
N THR A 229 15.32 -12.02 13.93
CA THR A 229 14.08 -12.68 14.43
C THR A 229 14.17 -12.97 15.93
N LEU A 230 15.30 -13.48 16.42
CA LEU A 230 15.51 -13.70 17.85
C LEU A 230 15.46 -12.40 18.65
N SER A 231 16.08 -11.33 18.15
CA SER A 231 16.05 -10.02 18.81
C SER A 231 14.62 -9.45 18.92
N ALA A 232 13.82 -9.62 17.85
CA ALA A 232 12.43 -9.20 17.83
C ALA A 232 11.56 -10.00 18.81
N ARG A 233 11.85 -11.29 18.97
CA ARG A 233 11.20 -12.18 19.95
C ARG A 233 11.45 -11.68 21.38
N GLU A 234 12.71 -11.43 21.73
CA GLU A 234 13.10 -10.93 23.06
C GLU A 234 12.49 -9.56 23.38
N GLN A 235 12.42 -8.66 22.39
CA GLN A 235 11.77 -7.37 22.56
C GLN A 235 10.26 -7.53 22.80
N THR A 236 9.62 -8.46 22.10
CA THR A 236 8.19 -8.75 22.26
C THR A 236 7.90 -9.32 23.65
N LEU A 237 8.74 -10.24 24.15
CA LEU A 237 8.64 -10.77 25.50
C LEU A 237 8.81 -9.69 26.58
N ARG A 238 9.76 -8.77 26.41
CA ARG A 238 9.94 -7.63 27.33
C ARG A 238 8.70 -6.73 27.37
N ARG A 239 8.11 -6.42 26.21
CA ARG A 239 6.87 -5.61 26.12
C ARG A 239 5.67 -6.31 26.77
N LEU A 240 5.55 -7.63 26.59
CA LEU A 240 4.54 -8.43 27.27
C LEU A 240 4.75 -8.38 28.79
N GLY A 241 5.99 -8.54 29.26
CA GLY A 241 6.32 -8.42 30.69
C GLY A 241 5.98 -7.05 31.30
N THR A 242 6.06 -5.96 30.53
CA THR A 242 5.71 -4.61 30.99
C THR A 242 4.21 -4.28 30.92
N THR A 243 3.44 -5.02 30.12
CA THR A 243 2.00 -4.77 29.92
C THR A 243 1.10 -5.63 30.80
N LEU A 244 1.61 -6.72 31.37
CA LEU A 244 0.92 -7.45 32.43
C LEU A 244 1.12 -6.76 33.80
N PRO A 245 0.05 -6.54 34.59
CA PRO A 245 0.17 -6.01 35.95
C PRO A 245 0.98 -6.98 36.83
N VAL A 246 1.72 -6.41 37.80
CA VAL A 246 2.75 -7.04 38.66
C VAL A 246 2.28 -8.29 39.47
N GLY A 247 1.02 -8.72 39.35
CA GLY A 247 0.44 -9.86 40.05
C GLY A 247 0.50 -11.22 39.33
N ASN A 248 0.71 -11.27 38.00
CA ASN A 248 0.68 -12.54 37.25
C ASN A 248 2.04 -12.84 36.62
N ARG A 249 2.98 -13.31 37.44
CA ARG A 249 4.17 -14.01 36.92
C ARG A 249 3.69 -15.28 36.20
N LEU A 250 3.74 -15.27 34.88
CA LEU A 250 3.59 -16.48 34.09
C LEU A 250 4.73 -17.44 34.49
N GLY A 251 4.36 -18.58 35.05
CA GLY A 251 5.26 -19.70 35.27
C GLY A 251 5.90 -20.13 33.95
N SER A 252 7.15 -20.56 34.06
CA SER A 252 8.01 -21.12 33.02
C SER A 252 7.29 -21.90 31.92
N PHE A 253 7.63 -21.57 30.66
CA PHE A 253 7.69 -22.51 29.55
C PHE A 253 9.14 -22.63 29.10
#